data_AF-A0A920P6J3-F1
#
_entry.id   AF-A0A920P6J3-F1
#
_cell.length_a   1.000
_cell.length_b   1.000
_cell.length_c   1.000
_cell.angle_alpha   90.00
_cell.angle_beta   90.00
_cell.angle_gamma   90.00
#
_symmetry.space_group_name_H-M   'P 1'
#
loop_
_entity.id
_entity.type
_entity.pdbx_description
1 polymer ?
#
loop_
_entity_poly.entity_id
_entity_poly.type
_entity_poly.pdbx_seq_one_letter_code
_entity_poly.pdbx_strand_id
1 'polypeptide(L)'
;MLTLEPAIHMTAPAVLPVEDGPYRVEGFNENGASLFSLSFSLTETEYGSGGDFYFALPFEAGAADELTRIQLLGPEGEIELGGAVPSPDLAVVTNRQTGRIQSIIREWDETLLPISPEVDVLVTDGVSTRRIIGGME
;
A
#
# COMPACT_ATOMS: atom_id res chain seq x y z
N MET A 1 0.20 -17.90 7.24
CA MET A 1 0.21 -17.35 5.86
C MET A 1 0.35 -15.85 6.02
N LEU A 2 1.38 -15.25 5.43
CA LEU A 2 1.53 -13.80 5.42
C LEU A 2 0.60 -13.19 4.36
N THR A 3 0.02 -12.04 4.64
CA THR A 3 -0.85 -11.32 3.71
C THR A 3 -0.57 -9.83 3.86
N LEU A 4 -0.41 -9.16 2.72
CA LEU A 4 -0.34 -7.71 2.64
C LEU A 4 -1.56 -7.23 1.85
N GLU A 5 -2.30 -6.29 2.42
CA GLU A 5 -3.41 -5.61 1.76
C GLU A 5 -2.93 -4.24 1.25
N PRO A 6 -3.48 -3.72 0.13
CA PRO A 6 -3.01 -2.46 -0.44
C PRO A 6 -3.13 -1.30 0.56
N ALA A 7 -2.05 -0.53 0.70
CA ALA A 7 -1.94 0.56 1.66
C ALA A 7 -2.51 1.88 1.09
N ILE A 8 -3.16 2.65 1.97
CA ILE A 8 -3.64 4.00 1.68
C ILE A 8 -2.51 5.00 1.95
N HIS A 9 -2.24 5.92 1.02
CA HIS A 9 -1.28 6.99 1.22
C HIS A 9 -1.80 8.03 2.23
N MET A 10 -1.05 8.27 3.32
CA MET A 10 -1.40 9.24 4.36
C MET A 10 -0.15 10.00 4.80
N THR A 11 -0.26 11.32 4.94
CA THR A 11 0.78 12.13 5.61
C THR A 11 0.68 11.90 7.11
N ALA A 12 1.68 11.23 7.69
CA ALA A 12 1.76 10.94 9.12
C ALA A 12 3.16 11.31 9.66
N PRO A 13 3.31 11.59 10.97
CA PRO A 13 4.61 11.64 11.61
C PRO A 13 5.37 10.33 11.40
N ALA A 14 6.70 10.37 11.35
CA ALA A 14 7.50 9.16 11.23
C ALA A 14 7.27 8.22 12.42
N VAL A 15 7.07 6.94 12.12
CA VAL A 15 6.89 5.85 13.09
C VAL A 15 7.75 4.69 12.62
N LEU A 16 8.87 4.47 13.29
CA LEU A 16 9.84 3.42 12.98
C LEU A 16 9.70 2.25 13.96
N PRO A 17 10.19 1.04 13.62
CA PRO A 17 10.27 -0.06 14.56
C PRO A 17 11.04 0.35 15.82
N VAL A 18 10.50 -0.02 16.98
CA VAL A 18 11.12 0.28 18.28
C VAL A 18 12.14 -0.79 18.67
N GLU A 19 11.93 -2.03 18.18
CA GLU A 19 12.77 -3.19 18.46
C GLU A 19 12.95 -4.02 17.20
N ASP A 20 14.15 -4.59 17.05
CA ASP A 20 14.41 -5.60 16.02
C ASP A 20 13.60 -6.88 16.32
N GLY A 21 13.29 -7.63 15.27
CA GLY A 21 12.54 -8.86 15.40
C GLY A 21 12.69 -9.79 14.20
N PRO A 22 11.94 -10.91 14.20
CA PRO A 22 12.08 -11.95 13.20
C PRO A 22 11.49 -11.59 11.84
N TYR A 23 10.75 -10.48 11.75
CA TYR A 23 10.19 -9.97 10.50
C TYR A 23 11.09 -8.90 9.90
N ARG A 24 11.06 -8.79 8.57
CA ARG A 24 11.77 -7.76 7.82
C ARG A 24 10.87 -7.22 6.71
N VAL A 25 10.76 -5.91 6.61
CA VAL A 25 10.12 -5.23 5.47
C VAL A 25 11.15 -4.44 4.69
N GLU A 26 11.13 -4.59 3.37
CA GLU A 26 12.09 -3.98 2.46
C GLU A 26 11.36 -3.31 1.30
N GLY A 27 11.86 -2.15 0.88
CA GLY A 27 11.39 -1.46 -0.32
C GLY A 27 12.49 -1.37 -1.35
N PHE A 28 12.12 -1.56 -2.62
CA PHE A 28 13.06 -1.57 -3.75
C PHE A 28 12.60 -0.62 -4.84
N ASN A 29 13.57 -0.04 -5.56
CA ASN A 29 13.31 0.68 -6.81
C ASN A 29 13.31 -0.25 -8.03
N GLU A 30 13.02 0.29 -9.21
CA GLU A 30 12.97 -0.45 -10.48
C GLU A 30 14.26 -1.22 -10.81
N ASN A 31 15.42 -0.72 -10.35
CA ASN A 31 16.71 -1.37 -10.55
C ASN A 31 17.00 -2.48 -9.53
N GLY A 32 16.08 -2.72 -8.58
CA GLY A 32 16.25 -3.67 -7.47
C GLY A 32 17.13 -3.16 -6.33
N ALA A 33 17.47 -1.87 -6.31
CA ALA A 33 18.21 -1.28 -5.19
C ALA A 33 17.27 -1.08 -3.99
N SER A 34 17.72 -1.44 -2.79
CA SER A 34 16.95 -1.25 -1.57
C SER A 34 16.90 0.24 -1.21
N LEU A 35 15.69 0.78 -1.08
CA LEU A 35 15.41 2.13 -0.59
C LEU A 35 15.29 2.15 0.94
N PHE A 36 14.79 1.06 1.53
CA PHE A 36 14.77 0.83 2.97
C PHE A 36 14.77 -0.67 3.30
N SER A 37 15.23 -1.00 4.50
CA SER A 37 15.16 -2.35 5.08
C SER A 37 15.02 -2.22 6.59
N LEU A 38 13.95 -2.77 7.16
CA LEU A 38 13.60 -2.62 8.56
C LEU A 38 13.25 -3.97 9.17
N SER A 39 13.91 -4.31 10.28
CA SER A 39 13.56 -5.46 11.10
C SER A 39 12.58 -5.07 12.20
N PHE A 40 11.63 -5.94 12.52
CA PHE A 40 10.61 -5.65 13.51
C PHE A 40 9.99 -6.91 14.12
N SER A 41 9.34 -6.72 15.27
CA SER A 41 8.44 -7.69 15.89
C SER A 41 6.99 -7.26 15.66
N LEU A 42 6.08 -8.21 15.47
CA LEU A 42 4.65 -7.93 15.36
C LEU A 42 4.10 -7.47 16.71
N THR A 43 3.11 -6.59 16.67
CA THR A 43 2.28 -6.28 17.83
C THR A 43 1.15 -7.29 17.88
N GLU A 44 1.09 -8.11 18.93
CA GLU A 44 -0.01 -9.07 19.12
C GLU A 44 -1.35 -8.34 19.20
N THR A 45 -2.37 -8.91 18.55
CA THR A 45 -3.73 -8.38 18.62
C THR A 45 -4.63 -9.33 19.41
N GLU A 46 -5.65 -8.78 20.06
CA GLU A 46 -6.65 -9.60 20.78
C GLU A 46 -7.53 -10.42 19.82
N TYR A 47 -7.43 -10.18 18.50
CA TYR A 47 -8.28 -10.73 17.47
C TYR A 47 -7.50 -11.62 16.50
N GLY A 48 -7.26 -12.87 16.89
CA GLY A 48 -6.71 -13.91 16.03
C GLY A 48 -5.33 -14.43 16.44
N SER A 49 -4.81 -15.41 15.71
CA SER A 49 -3.51 -16.04 15.97
C SER A 49 -2.37 -15.34 15.21
N GLY A 50 -2.39 -14.01 15.14
CA GLY A 50 -1.44 -13.20 14.38
C GLY A 50 -1.13 -11.87 15.09
N GLY A 51 -0.35 -11.03 14.42
CA GLY A 51 -0.06 -9.68 14.90
C GLY A 51 0.02 -8.72 13.73
N ASP A 52 -0.07 -7.43 14.07
CA ASP A 52 -0.08 -6.35 13.11
C ASP A 52 1.19 -5.49 13.25
N PHE A 53 1.49 -4.73 12.20
CA PHE A 53 2.52 -3.71 12.24
C PHE A 53 2.09 -2.48 11.43
N TYR A 54 2.62 -1.33 11.80
CA TYR A 54 2.42 -0.07 11.07
C TYR A 54 3.67 0.78 11.18
N PHE A 55 4.20 1.20 10.03
CA PHE A 55 5.35 2.09 9.96
C PHE A 55 5.05 3.26 9.03
N ALA A 56 5.56 4.43 9.41
CA ALA A 56 5.56 5.63 8.58
C ALA A 56 7.01 6.05 8.39
N LEU A 57 7.53 5.90 7.17
CA LEU A 57 8.94 6.12 6.87
C LEU A 57 9.15 7.54 6.33
N PRO A 58 10.15 8.29 6.85
CA PRO A 58 10.54 9.54 6.23
C PRO A 58 11.28 9.24 4.92
N PHE A 59 10.76 9.74 3.80
CA PHE A 59 11.44 9.71 2.50
C PHE A 59 11.89 11.12 2.11
N GLU A 60 13.04 11.20 1.45
CA GLU A 60 13.37 12.42 0.69
C GLU A 60 12.38 12.58 -0.46
N ALA A 61 12.06 13.83 -0.80
CA ALA A 61 11.16 14.13 -1.91
C ALA A 61 11.69 13.50 -3.21
N GLY A 62 10.87 12.66 -3.85
CA GLY A 62 11.22 11.90 -5.06
C GLY A 62 11.66 10.46 -4.81
N ALA A 63 12.26 10.14 -3.65
CA ALA A 63 12.67 8.77 -3.35
C ALA A 63 11.47 7.82 -3.12
N ALA A 64 10.36 8.36 -2.64
CA ALA A 64 9.10 7.60 -2.53
C ALA A 64 8.52 7.26 -3.93
N ASP A 65 8.73 8.13 -4.93
CA ASP A 65 8.26 7.91 -6.30
C ASP A 65 9.08 6.84 -7.02
N GLU A 66 10.28 6.53 -6.53
CA GLU A 66 11.13 5.46 -7.05
C GLU A 66 10.74 4.07 -6.54
N LEU A 67 9.90 3.98 -5.50
CA LEU A 67 9.49 2.70 -4.92
C LEU A 67 8.58 1.93 -5.89
N THR A 68 8.99 0.73 -6.29
CA THR A 68 8.25 -0.12 -7.22
C THR A 68 7.84 -1.46 -6.63
N ARG A 69 8.45 -1.84 -5.51
CA ARG A 69 8.26 -3.16 -4.89
C ARG A 69 8.48 -3.11 -3.39
N ILE A 70 7.59 -3.76 -2.62
CA ILE A 70 7.75 -3.98 -1.18
C ILE A 70 7.77 -5.48 -0.93
N GLN A 71 8.73 -5.95 -0.12
CA GLN A 71 8.83 -7.35 0.30
C GLN A 71 8.71 -7.44 1.82
N LEU A 72 7.88 -8.36 2.30
CA LEU A 72 7.76 -8.72 3.70
C LEU A 72 8.27 -10.15 3.89
N LEU A 73 9.28 -10.31 4.73
CA LEU A 73 9.87 -11.58 5.12
C LEU A 73 9.52 -11.86 6.59
N GLY A 74 9.22 -13.11 6.90
CA GLY A 74 8.97 -13.57 8.26
C GLY A 74 9.27 -15.07 8.41
N PRO A 75 9.18 -15.59 9.64
CA PRO A 75 9.36 -17.02 9.92
C PRO A 75 8.47 -17.94 9.07
N GLU A 76 7.31 -17.44 8.64
CA GLU A 76 6.30 -18.18 7.88
C GLU A 76 6.53 -18.13 6.36
N GLY A 77 7.49 -17.34 5.88
CA GLY A 77 7.82 -17.20 4.46
C GLY A 77 8.00 -15.73 4.04
N GLU A 78 7.79 -15.49 2.74
CA GLU A 78 7.91 -14.16 2.13
C GLU A 78 6.69 -13.84 1.28
N ILE A 79 6.36 -12.55 1.20
CA ILE A 79 5.32 -12.01 0.33
C ILE A 79 5.78 -10.67 -0.26
N GLU A 80 5.35 -10.39 -1.49
CA GLU A 80 5.71 -9.20 -2.24
C GLU A 80 4.45 -8.43 -2.69
N LEU A 81 4.55 -7.10 -2.69
CA LEU A 81 3.62 -6.17 -3.33
C LEU A 81 4.34 -5.37 -4.41
N GLY A 82 3.62 -5.04 -5.49
CA GLY A 82 4.17 -4.34 -6.65
C GLY A 82 4.99 -5.25 -7.57
N GLY A 83 5.78 -4.63 -8.47
CA GLY A 83 6.60 -5.35 -9.44
C GLY A 83 5.79 -6.14 -10.48
N ALA A 84 6.17 -7.40 -10.72
CA ALA A 84 5.53 -8.29 -11.68
C ALA A 84 4.41 -9.17 -11.07
N VAL A 85 4.18 -9.07 -9.76
CA VAL A 85 3.20 -9.88 -9.05
C VAL A 85 1.84 -9.17 -9.12
N PRO A 86 0.80 -9.81 -9.68
CA PRO A 86 -0.54 -9.26 -9.63
C PRO A 86 -1.01 -9.19 -8.18
N SER A 87 -1.22 -7.99 -7.67
CA SER A 87 -1.90 -7.78 -6.38
C SER A 87 -3.31 -7.24 -6.65
N PRO A 88 -4.30 -7.54 -5.79
CA PRO A 88 -5.64 -7.02 -5.99
C PRO A 88 -5.63 -5.51 -5.76
N ASP A 89 -5.97 -4.76 -6.80
CA ASP A 89 -6.09 -3.31 -6.71
C ASP A 89 -7.12 -2.90 -5.64
N LEU A 90 -6.78 -1.86 -4.88
CA LEU A 90 -7.72 -1.16 -3.99
C LEU A 90 -8.11 0.15 -4.64
N ALA A 91 -9.41 0.39 -4.77
CA ALA A 91 -9.93 1.66 -5.24
C ALA A 91 -10.57 2.44 -4.08
N VAL A 92 -10.17 3.70 -3.92
CA VAL A 92 -10.81 4.68 -3.05
C VAL A 92 -11.60 5.65 -3.91
N VAL A 93 -12.92 5.61 -3.78
CA VAL A 93 -13.84 6.50 -4.50
C VAL A 93 -14.17 7.68 -3.61
N THR A 94 -13.88 8.88 -4.11
CA THR A 94 -14.04 10.13 -3.38
C THR A 94 -14.96 11.06 -4.15
N ASN A 95 -15.91 11.71 -3.47
CA ASN A 95 -16.69 12.77 -4.09
C ASN A 95 -15.77 13.96 -4.42
N ARG A 96 -15.70 14.34 -5.70
CA ARG A 96 -14.75 15.35 -6.18
C ARG A 96 -15.00 16.75 -5.60
N GLN A 97 -16.26 17.11 -5.35
CA GLN A 97 -16.61 18.45 -4.85
C GLN A 97 -16.33 18.60 -3.35
N THR A 98 -16.56 17.54 -2.58
CA THR A 98 -16.51 17.59 -1.10
C THR A 98 -15.25 16.94 -0.52
N GLY A 99 -14.50 16.18 -1.31
CA GLY A 99 -13.35 15.40 -0.85
C GLY A 99 -13.70 14.24 0.07
N ARG A 100 -14.99 13.88 0.20
CA ARG A 100 -15.44 12.80 1.09
C ARG A 100 -15.27 11.44 0.43
N ILE A 101 -14.66 10.49 1.16
CA ILE A 101 -14.62 9.08 0.77
C ILE A 101 -16.07 8.55 0.74
N GLN A 102 -16.47 8.02 -0.40
CA GLN A 102 -17.77 7.40 -0.62
C GLN A 102 -17.70 5.87 -0.57
N SER A 103 -16.59 5.30 -1.04
CA SER A 103 -16.39 3.84 -1.06
C SER A 103 -14.91 3.47 -1.04
N ILE A 104 -14.63 2.30 -0.49
CA ILE A 104 -13.34 1.60 -0.58
C ILE A 104 -13.63 0.21 -1.15
N ILE A 105 -13.11 -0.08 -2.33
CA ILE A 105 -13.37 -1.31 -3.07
C ILE A 105 -12.06 -2.10 -3.14
N ARG A 106 -12.09 -3.34 -2.68
CA ARG A 106 -11.00 -4.30 -2.80
C ARG A 106 -11.20 -5.13 -4.07
N GLU A 107 -10.12 -5.64 -4.64
CA GLU A 107 -10.16 -6.41 -5.90
C GLU A 107 -10.81 -5.59 -7.03
N TRP A 108 -10.37 -4.33 -7.17
CA TRP A 108 -10.91 -3.42 -8.17
C TRP A 108 -10.73 -4.00 -9.58
N ASP A 109 -11.82 -3.97 -10.34
CA ASP A 109 -11.87 -4.36 -11.75
C ASP A 109 -12.15 -3.12 -12.60
N GLU A 110 -11.20 -2.75 -13.47
CA GLU A 110 -11.32 -1.59 -14.37
C GLU A 110 -12.49 -1.72 -15.38
N THR A 111 -13.05 -2.92 -15.55
CA THR A 111 -14.22 -3.14 -16.40
C THR A 111 -15.55 -2.71 -15.76
N LEU A 112 -15.53 -2.26 -14.49
CA LEU A 112 -16.68 -1.65 -13.82
C LEU A 112 -17.02 -0.28 -14.46
N LEU A 113 -17.97 -0.33 -15.40
CA LEU A 113 -18.55 0.75 -16.22
C LEU A 113 -19.05 2.00 -15.43
N PRO A 114 -19.28 3.10 -16.15
CA PRO A 114 -18.42 4.28 -16.13
C PRO A 114 -18.36 4.99 -14.77
N ILE A 115 -17.16 5.47 -14.45
CA ILE A 115 -16.92 6.33 -13.29
C ILE A 115 -17.59 7.69 -13.56
N SER A 116 -18.54 8.08 -12.70
CA SER A 116 -19.20 9.40 -12.76
C SER A 116 -18.15 10.53 -12.76
N PRO A 117 -18.33 11.61 -13.54
CA PRO A 117 -17.42 12.76 -13.51
C PRO A 117 -17.43 13.50 -12.15
N GLU A 118 -18.41 13.20 -11.28
CA GLU A 118 -18.55 13.76 -9.94
C GLU A 118 -17.66 13.07 -8.89
N VAL A 119 -16.99 11.97 -9.26
CA VAL A 119 -16.12 11.23 -8.36
C VAL A 119 -14.68 11.19 -8.87
N ASP A 120 -13.76 11.18 -7.93
CA ASP A 120 -12.36 10.87 -8.15
C ASP A 120 -12.09 9.44 -7.68
N VAL A 121 -11.44 8.63 -8.51
CA VAL A 121 -11.06 7.27 -8.17
C VAL A 121 -9.53 7.21 -8.09
N LEU A 122 -9.03 6.86 -6.92
CA LEU A 122 -7.63 6.52 -6.72
C LEU A 122 -7.53 5.00 -6.63
N VAL A 123 -6.73 4.40 -7.50
CA VAL A 123 -6.47 2.97 -7.51
C VAL A 123 -5.02 2.75 -7.08
N THR A 124 -4.80 1.87 -6.12
CA THR A 124 -3.48 1.54 -5.58
C THR A 124 -3.29 0.03 -5.52
N ASP A 125 -2.11 -0.43 -5.92
CA ASP A 125 -1.63 -1.80 -5.72
C ASP A 125 -0.87 -1.95 -4.38
N GLY A 126 -0.86 -0.88 -3.58
CA GLY A 126 -0.11 -0.78 -2.31
C GLY A 126 1.29 -0.18 -2.44
N VAL A 127 1.79 0.02 -3.66
CA VAL A 127 3.08 0.68 -3.93
C VAL A 127 2.88 1.91 -4.82
N SER A 128 2.23 1.72 -5.96
CA SER A 128 1.90 2.77 -6.92
C SER A 128 0.43 3.15 -6.81
N THR A 129 0.16 4.46 -6.83
CA THR A 129 -1.21 4.98 -6.90
C THR A 129 -1.42 5.70 -8.21
N ARG A 130 -2.49 5.32 -8.93
CA ARG A 130 -2.95 6.00 -10.14
C ARG A 130 -4.32 6.61 -9.93
N ARG A 131 -4.56 7.75 -10.56
CA ARG A 131 -5.88 8.39 -10.58
C ARG A 131 -6.59 8.03 -11.86
N ILE A 132 -7.80 7.50 -11.74
CA ILE A 132 -8.71 7.35 -12.88
C ILE A 132 -9.60 8.60 -12.90
N ILE A 133 -9.45 9.39 -13.95
CA ILE A 133 -10.30 10.55 -14.21
C ILE A 133 -11.44 10.04 -15.09
N GLY A 134 -12.68 10.14 -14.60
CA GLY A 134 -13.86 9.88 -15.44
C GLY A 134 -13.81 10.78 -16.67
N GLY A 135 -13.62 10.18 -17.85
CA GLY A 135 -13.71 10.88 -19.12
C GLY A 135 -15.14 11.33 -19.37
N MET A 136 -15.32 12.55 -19.90
CA MET A 136 -16.56 12.97 -20.54
C MET A 136 -16.61 12.32 -21.92
N GLU A 137 -17.69 11.57 -22.17
CA GLU A 137 -18.20 11.01 -23.45
C GLU A 137 -17.20 10.42 -24.46
#